data_AF-A0A4Z2DDX3-F1
#
_entry.id   AF-A0A4Z2DDX3-F1
#
_cell.length_a   1.000
_cell.length_b   1.000
_cell.length_c   1.000
_cell.angle_alpha   90.00
_cell.angle_beta   90.00
_cell.angle_gamma   90.00
#
_symmetry.space_group_name_H-M   'P 1'
#
loop_
_entity.id
_entity.type
_entity.pdbx_description
1 polymer ?
#
loop_
_entity_poly.entity_id
_entity_poly.type
_entity_poly.pdbx_seq_one_letter_code
_entity_poly.pdbx_strand_id
1 'polypeptide(L)'
;MQDNQSLHIPYYRLHPGRNRFCCHGRGVFSRDMCIFAISLLLIVGVTVLFFAFECRLLTPLLTPAVPILAAIQFLYVITAFLRSAFTDPGIIPRATRPEMEWTELSIATGDLSVNESNSKNEHDSNTVRTYPPGARTRQILIGDHLVKISFCHSCRFFRPPRASHCSSCDNCVGKSLKENS
;
A
#
# COMPACT_ATOMS: atom_id res chain seq x y z
N MET A 1 -4.63 -14.86 38.04
CA MET A 1 -5.52 -13.68 38.02
C MET A 1 -4.76 -12.51 37.43
N GLN A 2 -5.01 -12.23 36.15
CA GLN A 2 -4.84 -10.91 35.54
C GLN A 2 -5.69 -10.93 34.28
N ASP A 3 -6.92 -10.46 34.46
CA ASP A 3 -7.81 -10.09 33.37
C ASP A 3 -7.09 -9.07 32.49
N ASN A 4 -6.92 -9.40 31.22
CA ASN A 4 -6.72 -8.39 30.20
C ASN A 4 -7.78 -8.66 29.13
N GLN A 5 -8.97 -8.11 29.37
CA GLN A 5 -9.82 -7.64 28.28
C GLN A 5 -8.90 -6.87 27.34
N SER A 6 -8.52 -7.51 26.24
CA SER A 6 -7.93 -6.88 25.09
C SER A 6 -8.97 -5.91 24.59
N LEU A 7 -8.91 -4.68 25.11
CA LEU A 7 -9.65 -3.54 24.63
C LEU A 7 -9.34 -3.53 23.14
N HIS A 8 -10.33 -3.88 22.32
CA HIS A 8 -10.16 -4.12 20.88
C HIS A 8 -9.93 -2.76 20.22
N ILE A 9 -8.72 -2.23 20.38
CA ILE A 9 -8.29 -0.96 19.84
C ILE A 9 -8.26 -1.15 18.33
N PRO A 10 -9.04 -0.36 17.57
CA PRO A 10 -9.14 -0.58 16.14
C PRO A 10 -7.79 -0.28 15.47
N TYR A 11 -7.40 -1.11 14.49
CA TYR A 11 -6.08 -1.10 13.86
C TYR A 11 -5.64 0.30 13.39
N TYR A 12 -6.56 1.12 12.86
CA TYR A 12 -6.25 2.48 12.40
C TYR A 12 -5.69 3.41 13.49
N ARG A 13 -5.87 3.09 14.78
CA ARG A 13 -5.27 3.81 15.92
C ARG A 13 -3.86 3.32 16.26
N LEU A 14 -3.56 2.07 15.94
CA LEU A 14 -2.28 1.42 16.20
C LEU A 14 -1.38 1.36 14.95
N HIS A 15 -1.89 1.83 13.80
CA HIS A 15 -1.26 1.65 12.52
C HIS A 15 0.17 2.25 12.51
N PRO A 16 1.19 1.41 12.30
CA PRO A 16 2.57 1.86 12.26
C PRO A 16 2.84 2.44 10.87
N GLY A 17 2.80 3.77 10.76
CA GLY A 17 3.04 4.48 9.51
C GLY A 17 2.80 5.98 9.66
N ARG A 18 2.98 6.70 8.57
CA ARG A 18 2.81 8.17 8.54
C ARG A 18 1.45 8.61 8.00
N ASN A 19 0.61 7.64 7.64
CA ASN A 19 -0.73 7.86 7.14
C ASN A 19 -1.67 8.44 8.22
N ARG A 20 -2.59 9.29 7.78
CA ARG A 20 -3.70 9.81 8.60
C ARG A 20 -4.95 9.01 8.25
N PHE A 21 -5.72 8.58 9.24
CA PHE A 21 -7.01 7.94 9.01
C PHE A 21 -8.13 8.95 9.22
N CYS A 22 -9.08 9.01 8.28
CA CYS A 22 -10.29 9.83 8.39
C CYS A 22 -11.53 8.94 8.56
N CYS A 23 -12.66 9.53 8.96
CA CYS A 23 -13.97 8.86 9.04
C CYS A 23 -13.94 7.55 9.85
N HIS A 24 -13.34 7.56 11.05
CA HIS A 24 -13.21 6.38 11.92
C HIS A 24 -12.47 5.18 11.28
N GLY A 25 -11.50 5.44 10.40
CA GLY A 25 -10.69 4.40 9.76
C GLY A 25 -11.20 3.94 8.40
N ARG A 26 -12.23 4.59 7.85
CA ARG A 26 -12.78 4.27 6.52
C ARG A 26 -12.01 4.87 5.35
N GLY A 27 -11.18 5.87 5.60
CA GLY A 27 -10.31 6.46 4.59
C GLY A 27 -8.89 6.58 5.11
N VAL A 28 -7.92 6.32 4.23
CA VAL A 28 -6.50 6.42 4.52
C VAL A 28 -5.91 7.56 3.70
N PHE A 29 -5.16 8.44 4.35
CA PHE A 29 -4.56 9.62 3.75
C PHE A 29 -3.05 9.63 3.91
N SER A 30 -2.36 10.25 2.96
CA SER A 30 -0.96 10.62 3.15
C SER A 30 -0.84 11.79 4.13
N ARG A 31 0.35 12.01 4.69
CA ARG A 31 0.63 13.08 5.66
C ARG A 31 0.34 14.47 5.09
N ASP A 32 0.56 14.65 3.79
CA ASP A 32 0.57 15.95 3.14
C ASP A 32 -0.84 16.39 2.69
N MET A 33 -1.74 16.58 3.66
CA MET A 33 -3.13 17.00 3.41
C MET A 33 -3.24 18.36 2.70
N CYS A 34 -2.18 19.18 2.72
CA CYS A 34 -2.15 20.47 2.03
C CYS A 34 -2.32 20.33 0.52
N ILE A 35 -1.64 19.36 -0.11
CA ILE A 35 -1.72 19.17 -1.57
C ILE A 35 -3.14 18.78 -1.95
N PHE A 36 -3.75 17.87 -1.20
CA PHE A 36 -5.14 17.50 -1.39
C PHE A 36 -6.10 18.69 -1.27
N ALA A 37 -5.95 19.51 -0.23
CA ALA A 37 -6.80 20.68 -0.01
C ALA A 37 -6.65 21.70 -1.15
N ILE A 38 -5.43 21.93 -1.63
CA ILE A 38 -5.16 22.82 -2.76
C ILE A 38 -5.78 22.27 -4.05
N SER A 39 -5.62 20.98 -4.34
CA SER A 39 -6.24 20.34 -5.51
C SER A 39 -7.76 20.42 -5.46
N LEU A 40 -8.37 20.16 -4.30
CA LEU A 40 -9.82 20.27 -4.12
C LEU A 40 -10.30 21.71 -4.33
N LEU A 41 -9.61 22.68 -3.73
CA LEU A 41 -9.92 24.10 -3.89
C LEU A 41 -9.82 24.53 -5.35
N LEU A 42 -8.79 24.08 -6.08
CA LEU A 42 -8.61 24.41 -7.49
C LEU A 42 -9.72 23.78 -8.35
N ILE A 43 -10.08 22.52 -8.11
CA ILE A 43 -11.18 21.85 -8.82
C ILE A 43 -12.50 22.59 -8.60
N VAL A 44 -12.82 22.89 -7.34
CA VAL A 44 -14.05 23.62 -6.99
C VAL A 44 -14.02 25.04 -7.56
N GLY A 45 -12.90 25.75 -7.40
CA GLY A 45 -12.74 27.13 -7.85
C GLY A 45 -12.90 27.29 -9.35
N VAL A 46 -12.22 26.46 -10.15
CA VAL A 46 -12.36 26.48 -11.63
C VAL A 46 -13.78 26.16 -12.04
N THR A 47 -14.44 25.21 -11.38
CA THR A 47 -15.82 24.84 -11.68
C THR A 47 -16.79 25.96 -11.35
N VAL A 48 -16.67 26.59 -10.18
CA VAL A 48 -17.51 27.72 -9.78
C VAL A 48 -17.33 28.89 -10.74
N LEU A 49 -16.08 29.18 -11.15
CA LEU A 49 -15.80 30.23 -12.11
C LEU A 49 -16.47 29.96 -13.46
N PHE A 50 -16.41 28.71 -13.94
CA PHE A 50 -17.10 28.29 -15.15
C PHE A 50 -18.63 28.50 -15.05
N PHE A 51 -19.26 28.15 -13.93
CA PHE A 51 -20.69 28.40 -13.75
C PHE A 51 -21.05 29.88 -13.62
N ALA A 52 -20.22 30.68 -12.95
CA ALA A 52 -20.50 32.10 -12.72
C ALA A 52 -20.39 32.95 -14.00
N PHE A 53 -19.40 32.66 -14.85
CA PHE A 53 -19.12 33.45 -16.05
C PHE A 53 -19.66 32.80 -17.32
N GLU A 54 -19.18 31.60 -17.64
CA GLU A 54 -19.50 30.92 -18.89
C GLU A 54 -20.97 30.52 -18.95
N CYS A 55 -21.50 29.86 -17.91
CA CYS A 55 -22.90 29.41 -17.94
C CYS A 55 -23.89 30.59 -17.94
N ARG A 56 -23.57 31.71 -17.29
CA ARG A 56 -24.41 32.92 -17.35
C ARG A 56 -24.50 33.48 -18.77
N LEU A 57 -23.44 33.38 -19.56
CA LEU A 57 -23.38 33.88 -20.92
C LEU A 57 -23.91 32.87 -21.95
N LEU A 58 -23.52 31.59 -21.85
CA LEU A 58 -23.85 30.54 -22.83
C LEU A 58 -25.28 30.00 -22.72
N THR A 59 -25.87 29.96 -21.52
CA THR A 59 -27.22 29.39 -21.31
C THR A 59 -28.30 30.10 -22.14
N PRO A 60 -28.38 31.44 -22.18
CA PRO A 60 -29.37 32.11 -23.03
C PRO A 60 -29.01 32.07 -24.53
N LEU A 61 -27.73 31.89 -24.89
CA LEU A 61 -27.26 32.02 -26.27
C LEU A 61 -27.31 30.71 -27.07
N LEU A 62 -27.07 29.57 -26.41
CA LEU A 62 -26.84 28.30 -27.09
C LEU A 62 -27.86 27.24 -26.64
N THR A 63 -27.61 26.58 -25.51
CA THR A 63 -28.53 25.57 -24.94
C THR A 63 -28.29 25.40 -23.44
N PRO A 64 -29.33 25.04 -22.66
CA PRO A 64 -29.18 24.70 -21.24
C PRO A 64 -28.53 23.32 -21.00
N ALA A 65 -28.22 22.55 -22.05
CA ALA A 65 -27.57 21.25 -21.92
C ALA A 65 -26.13 21.34 -21.39
N VAL A 66 -25.43 22.44 -21.71
CA VAL A 66 -24.04 22.68 -21.30
C VAL A 66 -23.85 22.69 -19.77
N PRO A 67 -24.58 23.52 -18.97
CA PRO A 67 -24.44 23.50 -17.52
C PRO A 67 -24.83 22.16 -16.89
N ILE A 68 -25.78 21.42 -17.47
CA ILE A 68 -26.19 20.11 -16.97
C ILE A 68 -25.03 19.10 -17.11
N LEU A 69 -24.42 19.01 -18.29
CA LEU A 69 -23.27 18.13 -18.53
C LEU A 69 -22.07 18.51 -17.66
N ALA A 70 -21.81 19.82 -17.51
CA ALA A 70 -20.75 20.31 -16.64
C ALA A 70 -20.98 19.90 -15.16
N ALA A 71 -22.22 19.95 -14.68
CA ALA A 71 -22.56 19.54 -13.32
C ALA A 71 -22.36 18.03 -13.12
N ILE A 72 -22.76 17.20 -14.08
CA ILE A 72 -22.53 15.74 -14.05
C ILE A 72 -21.03 15.44 -14.03
N GLN A 73 -20.26 16.09 -14.91
CA GLN A 73 -18.81 15.90 -14.97
C GLN A 73 -18.13 16.33 -13.67
N PHE A 74 -18.56 17.44 -13.06
CA PHE A 74 -18.04 17.89 -11.77
C PHE A 74 -18.27 16.85 -10.67
N LEU A 75 -19.48 16.30 -10.56
CA LEU A 75 -19.78 15.23 -9.59
C LEU A 75 -18.92 13.98 -9.83
N TYR A 76 -18.72 13.61 -11.10
CA TYR A 76 -17.82 12.50 -11.44
C TYR A 76 -16.37 12.77 -11.02
N VAL A 77 -15.84 13.96 -11.29
CA VAL A 77 -14.47 14.34 -10.90
C VAL A 77 -14.31 14.36 -9.39
N ILE A 78 -15.26 14.94 -8.65
CA ILE A 78 -15.21 14.95 -7.18
C ILE A 78 -15.25 13.54 -6.62
N THR A 79 -16.17 12.69 -7.09
CA THR A 79 -16.25 11.30 -6.61
C THR A 79 -14.98 10.51 -6.95
N ALA A 80 -14.45 10.62 -8.16
CA ALA A 80 -13.19 9.98 -8.56
C ALA A 80 -12.00 10.49 -7.74
N PHE A 81 -11.91 11.80 -7.51
CA PHE A 81 -10.88 12.42 -6.69
C PHE A 81 -10.93 11.92 -5.24
N LEU A 82 -12.11 11.97 -4.61
CA LEU A 82 -12.29 11.46 -3.24
C LEU A 82 -11.98 9.97 -3.16
N ARG A 83 -12.45 9.15 -4.12
CA ARG A 83 -12.07 7.73 -4.18
C ARG A 83 -10.56 7.57 -4.26
N SER A 84 -9.89 8.27 -5.17
CA SER A 84 -8.43 8.17 -5.30
C SER A 84 -7.69 8.60 -4.04
N ALA A 85 -8.20 9.61 -3.32
CA ALA A 85 -7.58 10.17 -2.14
C ALA A 85 -7.78 9.31 -0.88
N PHE A 86 -8.93 8.65 -0.75
CA PHE A 86 -9.28 7.84 0.43
C PHE A 86 -9.06 6.34 0.25
N THR A 87 -8.82 5.88 -0.98
CA THR A 87 -8.61 4.45 -1.26
C THR A 87 -7.26 4.00 -0.74
N ASP A 88 -7.25 2.88 -0.04
CA ASP A 88 -6.02 2.23 0.38
C ASP A 88 -5.20 1.79 -0.86
N PRO A 89 -3.94 2.25 -1.00
CA PRO A 89 -3.06 1.83 -2.10
C PRO A 89 -2.67 0.34 -2.05
N GLY A 90 -3.13 -0.41 -1.04
CA GLY A 90 -2.78 -1.79 -0.77
C GLY A 90 -1.64 -1.86 0.24
N ILE A 91 -1.83 -1.23 1.40
CA ILE A 91 -0.84 -1.25 2.48
C ILE A 91 -0.64 -2.69 2.98
N ILE A 92 0.60 -3.14 2.92
CA ILE A 92 1.02 -4.44 3.44
C ILE A 92 1.32 -4.26 4.93
N PRO A 93 0.70 -5.06 5.83
CA PRO A 93 0.97 -4.96 7.26
C PRO A 93 2.46 -5.21 7.53
N ARG A 94 3.02 -4.47 8.50
CA ARG A 94 4.40 -4.69 8.94
C ARG A 94 4.52 -6.06 9.60
N ALA A 95 5.69 -6.67 9.46
CA ALA A 95 6.00 -7.92 10.13
C ALA A 95 5.82 -7.78 11.64
N THR A 96 5.22 -8.80 12.23
CA THR A 96 5.12 -8.95 13.69
C THR A 96 6.51 -9.15 14.29
N ARG A 97 6.66 -8.90 15.59
CA ARG A 97 7.95 -9.10 16.30
C ARG A 97 8.60 -10.47 16.04
N PRO A 98 7.89 -11.61 16.14
CA PRO A 98 8.50 -12.90 15.82
C PRO A 98 8.90 -13.00 14.34
N GLU A 99 8.07 -12.53 13.41
CA GLU A 99 8.41 -12.57 11.97
C GLU A 99 9.64 -11.72 11.63
N MET A 100 9.79 -10.56 12.29
CA MET A 100 10.99 -9.73 12.16
C MET A 100 12.24 -10.47 12.64
N GLU A 101 12.16 -11.13 13.80
CA GLU A 101 13.28 -11.91 14.36
C GLU A 101 13.67 -13.08 13.47
N TRP A 102 12.69 -13.86 12.98
CA TRP A 102 12.94 -14.93 12.01
C TRP A 102 13.55 -14.41 10.70
N THR A 103 13.11 -13.25 10.22
CA THR A 103 13.64 -12.63 9.01
C THR A 103 15.07 -12.13 9.21
N GLU A 104 15.34 -11.47 10.34
CA GLU A 104 16.69 -11.00 10.70
C GLU A 104 17.64 -12.18 10.91
N LEU A 105 17.20 -13.25 11.56
CA LEU A 105 17.96 -14.49 11.75
C LEU A 105 18.30 -15.13 10.40
N SER A 106 17.31 -15.32 9.52
CA SER A 106 17.56 -15.90 8.20
C SER A 106 18.45 -15.01 7.32
N ILE A 107 18.46 -13.69 7.52
CA ILE A 107 19.46 -12.81 6.90
C ILE A 107 20.84 -13.08 7.51
N ALA A 108 20.96 -13.17 8.84
CA ALA A 108 22.22 -13.35 9.54
C ALA A 108 22.87 -14.72 9.29
N THR A 109 22.10 -15.80 9.27
CA THR A 109 22.59 -17.18 9.11
C THR A 109 22.65 -17.64 7.67
N GLY A 110 22.03 -16.91 6.74
CA GLY A 110 21.62 -17.46 5.45
C GLY A 110 20.44 -18.43 5.61
N ASP A 111 19.77 -18.78 4.52
CA ASP A 111 18.59 -19.67 4.49
C ASP A 111 18.99 -21.16 4.73
N LEU A 112 19.79 -21.42 5.76
CA LEU A 112 20.00 -22.76 6.29
C LEU A 112 18.73 -23.16 7.06
N SER A 113 17.99 -24.12 6.52
CA SER A 113 16.93 -24.80 7.26
C SER A 113 17.55 -25.40 8.53
N VAL A 114 17.21 -24.82 9.69
CA VAL A 114 17.41 -25.49 10.97
C VAL A 114 16.39 -26.63 11.02
N ASN A 115 16.83 -27.80 10.57
CA ASN A 115 16.40 -29.09 11.11
C ASN A 115 17.57 -30.05 10.99
N GLU A 116 18.20 -30.24 12.13
CA GLU A 116 19.21 -31.25 12.42
C GLU A 116 18.54 -32.64 12.44
N SER A 117 18.93 -33.53 11.53
CA SER A 117 19.12 -34.97 11.81
C SER A 117 19.52 -35.73 10.54
N ASN A 118 20.71 -36.33 10.58
CA ASN A 118 21.17 -37.49 9.81
C ASN A 118 20.43 -37.82 8.49
N SER A 119 21.03 -37.45 7.36
CA SER A 119 21.05 -38.35 6.20
C SER A 119 22.28 -38.08 5.36
N LYS A 120 23.33 -38.89 5.58
CA LYS A 120 24.32 -39.16 4.54
C LYS A 120 23.56 -39.85 3.43
N ASN A 121 23.33 -39.20 2.30
CA ASN A 121 23.36 -39.82 0.97
C ASN A 121 23.32 -38.74 -0.11
N GLU A 122 24.44 -38.72 -0.82
CA GLU A 122 24.74 -38.04 -2.08
C GLU A 122 23.89 -38.66 -3.20
N HIS A 123 22.86 -37.94 -3.67
CA HIS A 123 22.29 -37.96 -5.03
C HIS A 123 20.87 -37.37 -5.03
N ASP A 124 20.76 -36.05 -5.05
CA ASP A 124 19.82 -35.32 -5.91
C ASP A 124 20.10 -33.82 -5.75
N SER A 125 20.51 -33.18 -6.83
CA SER A 125 20.90 -31.77 -6.86
C SER A 125 19.67 -30.86 -6.85
N ASN A 126 18.89 -30.90 -5.76
CA ASN A 126 17.98 -29.81 -5.42
C ASN A 126 18.75 -28.86 -4.51
N THR A 127 19.59 -28.01 -5.14
CA THR A 127 20.39 -27.01 -4.44
C THR A 127 19.46 -26.06 -3.69
N VAL A 128 19.25 -26.34 -2.41
CA VAL A 128 18.75 -25.37 -1.43
C VAL A 128 19.60 -24.13 -1.64
N ARG A 129 18.99 -23.06 -2.14
CA ARG A 129 19.71 -21.85 -2.53
C ARG A 129 20.21 -21.16 -1.27
N THR A 130 21.41 -21.54 -0.85
CA THR A 130 22.10 -20.92 0.28
C THR A 130 22.45 -19.49 -0.11
N TYR A 131 21.71 -18.53 0.44
CA TYR A 131 22.08 -17.12 0.32
C TYR A 131 23.27 -16.83 1.23
N PRO A 132 24.21 -15.98 0.81
CA PRO A 132 25.31 -15.58 1.68
C PRO A 132 24.75 -14.90 2.94
N PRO A 133 25.31 -15.23 4.13
CA PRO A 133 25.04 -14.49 5.36
C PRO A 133 25.11 -12.98 5.13
N GLY A 134 24.06 -12.27 5.54
CA GLY A 134 23.90 -10.82 5.35
C GLY A 134 23.23 -10.39 4.04
N ALA A 135 22.86 -11.31 3.15
CA ALA A 135 22.22 -10.97 1.88
C ALA A 135 20.84 -10.32 2.08
N ARG A 136 20.67 -9.10 1.56
CA ARG A 136 19.40 -8.34 1.61
C ARG A 136 18.53 -8.48 0.36
N THR A 137 18.90 -9.41 -0.51
CA THR A 137 18.14 -9.77 -1.69
C THR A 137 18.11 -11.28 -1.82
N ARG A 138 16.93 -11.82 -2.12
CA ARG A 138 16.71 -13.26 -2.30
C ARG A 138 16.11 -13.52 -3.68
N GLN A 139 16.29 -14.72 -4.21
CA GLN A 139 15.76 -15.13 -5.51
C GLN A 139 14.74 -16.23 -5.30
N ILE A 140 13.46 -15.89 -5.35
CA ILE A 140 12.38 -16.86 -5.20
C ILE A 140 11.94 -17.36 -6.58
N LEU A 141 11.58 -18.65 -6.64
CA LEU A 141 10.99 -19.24 -7.82
C LEU A 141 9.47 -19.02 -7.77
N ILE A 142 8.90 -18.45 -8.83
CA ILE A 142 7.46 -18.24 -8.97
C ILE A 142 7.05 -18.84 -10.32
N GLY A 143 6.41 -20.01 -10.30
CA GLY A 143 6.29 -20.85 -11.49
C GLY A 143 7.67 -21.27 -11.99
N ASP A 144 7.99 -21.01 -13.26
CA ASP A 144 9.30 -21.31 -13.87
C ASP A 144 10.26 -20.11 -13.90
N HIS A 145 9.87 -18.98 -13.30
CA HIS A 145 10.66 -17.75 -13.35
C HIS A 145 11.29 -17.41 -12.00
N LEU A 146 12.57 -17.05 -12.07
CA LEU A 146 13.38 -16.66 -10.94
C LEU A 146 13.28 -15.15 -10.71
N VAL A 147 12.64 -14.75 -9.61
CA VAL A 147 12.38 -13.34 -9.31
C VAL A 147 13.20 -12.88 -8.11
N LYS A 148 13.96 -11.80 -8.29
CA LYS A 148 14.71 -11.15 -7.22
C LYS A 148 13.78 -10.29 -6.37
N ILE A 149 13.71 -10.61 -5.07
CA ILE A 149 13.01 -9.80 -4.06
C ILE A 149 14.02 -9.08 -3.16
N SER A 150 13.59 -7.97 -2.57
CA SER A 150 14.44 -7.09 -1.75
C SER A 150 13.86 -6.89 -0.35
N PHE A 151 14.75 -6.77 0.63
CA PHE A 151 14.38 -6.49 2.02
C PHE A 151 13.92 -5.02 2.19
N CYS A 152 12.88 -4.78 2.98
CA CYS A 152 12.50 -3.45 3.44
C CYS A 152 13.06 -3.19 4.85
N HIS A 153 13.88 -2.16 5.00
CA HIS A 153 14.42 -1.78 6.30
C HIS A 153 13.37 -1.19 7.25
N SER A 154 12.44 -0.39 6.74
CA SER A 154 11.42 0.26 7.57
C SER A 154 10.36 -0.72 8.05
N CYS A 155 9.92 -1.64 7.17
CA CYS A 155 8.84 -2.59 7.48
C CYS A 155 9.37 -3.96 7.95
N ARG A 156 10.67 -4.21 7.84
CA ARG A 156 11.41 -5.40 8.31
C ARG A 156 10.92 -6.74 7.77
N PHE A 157 10.65 -6.81 6.47
CA PHE A 157 10.34 -8.06 5.77
C PHE A 157 10.83 -8.01 4.31
N PHE A 158 10.90 -9.18 3.67
CA PHE A 158 11.16 -9.26 2.23
C PHE A 158 9.89 -8.91 1.44
N ARG A 159 10.00 -7.89 0.59
CA ARG A 159 8.85 -7.37 -0.16
C ARG A 159 8.39 -8.40 -1.20
N PRO A 160 7.08 -8.71 -1.28
CA PRO A 160 6.52 -9.48 -2.36
C PRO A 160 6.88 -8.89 -3.73
N PRO A 161 6.87 -9.69 -4.80
CA PRO A 161 6.99 -9.18 -6.15
C PRO A 161 5.97 -8.07 -6.40
N ARG A 162 6.41 -6.98 -7.04
CA ARG A 162 5.60 -5.78 -7.34
C ARG A 162 5.21 -4.92 -6.13
N ALA A 163 5.66 -5.24 -4.92
CA ALA A 163 5.48 -4.38 -3.75
C ALA A 163 6.64 -3.37 -3.63
N SER A 164 6.31 -2.12 -3.30
CA SER A 164 7.25 -1.01 -3.19
C SER A 164 7.07 -0.29 -1.86
N HIS A 165 8.17 0.20 -1.27
CA HIS A 165 8.09 1.02 -0.07
C HIS A 165 7.86 2.49 -0.46
N CYS A 166 6.78 3.09 0.03
CA CYS A 166 6.53 4.52 -0.12
C CYS A 166 7.12 5.26 1.09
N SER A 167 8.17 6.06 0.88
CA SER A 167 8.82 6.84 1.94
C SER A 167 7.94 7.97 2.51
N SER A 168 7.01 8.50 1.71
CA SER A 168 6.07 9.53 2.16
C SER A 168 5.09 8.95 3.20
N CYS A 169 4.45 7.83 2.86
CA CYS A 169 3.51 7.11 3.71
C CYS A 169 4.20 6.28 4.82
N ASP A 170 5.48 5.98 4.65
CA ASP A 170 6.24 5.01 5.47
C ASP A 170 5.56 3.64 5.51
N ASN A 171 5.10 3.18 4.36
CA ASN A 171 4.38 1.90 4.23
C ASN A 171 4.82 1.18 2.96
N CYS A 172 4.96 -0.14 3.05
CA CYS A 172 5.03 -0.98 1.87
C CYS A 172 3.64 -1.11 1.27
N VAL A 173 3.53 -0.86 -0.03
CA VAL A 173 2.28 -0.96 -0.78
C VAL A 173 2.45 -1.95 -1.92
N GLY A 174 1.42 -2.73 -2.21
CA GLY A 174 1.43 -3.69 -3.30
C GLY A 174 0.04 -4.23 -3.58
N LYS A 175 -0.13 -4.83 -4.75
CA LYS A 175 -1.33 -5.62 -5.01
C LYS A 175 -1.18 -6.91 -4.23
N SER A 176 -2.07 -7.16 -3.27
CA SER A 176 -2.17 -8.48 -2.65
C SER A 176 -2.30 -9.51 -3.77
N LEU A 177 -1.34 -10.42 -3.85
CA LEU A 177 -1.52 -11.65 -4.62
C LEU A 177 -2.63 -12.38 -3.88
N LYS A 178 -3.88 -12.25 -4.34
CA LYS A 178 -4.87 -13.25 -4.02
C LYS A 178 -4.33 -14.51 -4.67
N GLU A 179 -3.79 -15.38 -3.84
CA GLU A 179 -3.42 -16.74 -4.20
C GLU A 179 -4.68 -17.34 -4.82
N ASN A 180 -4.65 -17.54 -6.14
CA ASN A 180 -5.68 -18.30 -6.81
C ASN A 180 -5.54 -19.73 -6.25
N SER A 181 -6.50 -20.09 -5.41
CA SER A 181 -6.79 -21.45 -4.95
C SER A 181 -6.78 -22.45 -6.10
#